data_AF-X0ZV37-F1
#
_entry.id   AF-X0ZV37-F1
#
_cell.length_a   1.000
_cell.length_b   1.000
_cell.length_c   1.000
_cell.angle_alpha   90.00
_cell.angle_beta   90.00
_cell.angle_gamma   90.00
#
_symmetry.space_group_name_H-M   'P 1'
#
loop_
_entity.id
_entity.type
_entity.pdbx_description
1 polymer ?
#
loop_
_entity_poly.entity_id
_entity_poly.type
_entity_poly.pdbx_seq_one_letter_code
_entity_poly.pdbx_strand_id
1 'polypeptide(L)'
;MCEFKVIKKNDGSQILEDIVILSYTEDNELLFKDIIGMGEILKSALIVDVNTLNQTCVVLEHPLIQDFVGMIEKINSKTILKEDIEKFEKQLVSLKESII
;
A
#
# COMPACT_ATOMS: atom_id res chain seq x y z
N MET A 1 14.92 -10.96 -17.06
CA MET A 1 14.38 -9.72 -16.46
C MET A 1 12.93 -10.01 -16.17
N CYS A 2 12.46 -9.78 -14.94
CA CYS A 2 11.08 -10.07 -14.55
C CYS A 2 10.41 -8.72 -14.28
N GLU A 3 9.54 -8.31 -15.17
CA GLU A 3 8.66 -7.16 -14.96
C GLU A 3 7.29 -7.62 -14.47
N PHE A 4 6.53 -6.69 -13.90
CA PHE A 4 5.19 -6.94 -13.37
C PHE A 4 4.20 -5.90 -13.89
N LYS A 5 3.00 -6.40 -14.21
CA LYS A 5 1.79 -5.58 -14.34
C LYS A 5 1.18 -5.40 -12.97
N VAL A 6 0.79 -4.18 -12.63
CA VAL A 6 0.16 -3.88 -11.33
C VAL A 6 -1.35 -3.83 -11.49
N ILE A 7 -2.05 -4.66 -10.73
CA ILE A 7 -3.50 -4.83 -10.79
C ILE A 7 -4.11 -4.38 -9.46
N LYS A 8 -5.11 -3.50 -9.49
CA LYS A 8 -5.89 -3.12 -8.32
C LYS A 8 -6.89 -4.21 -7.98
N LYS A 9 -6.84 -4.68 -6.73
CA LYS A 9 -7.82 -5.62 -6.18
C LYS A 9 -9.21 -5.00 -6.02
N ASN A 10 -9.27 -3.68 -5.85
CA ASN A 10 -10.51 -2.93 -5.65
C ASN A 10 -11.52 -3.13 -6.79
N ASP A 11 -11.04 -3.11 -8.03
CA ASP A 11 -11.88 -3.13 -9.24
C ASP A 11 -11.32 -4.00 -10.38
N GLY A 12 -10.13 -4.58 -10.23
CA GLY A 12 -9.47 -5.40 -11.24
C GLY A 12 -8.72 -4.61 -12.32
N SER A 13 -8.63 -3.28 -12.20
CA SER A 13 -7.94 -2.44 -13.18
C SER A 13 -6.43 -2.66 -13.17
N GLN A 14 -5.82 -2.71 -14.36
CA GLN A 14 -4.37 -2.60 -14.51
C GLN A 14 -3.99 -1.11 -14.49
N ILE A 15 -3.02 -0.75 -13.67
CA ILE A 15 -2.62 0.66 -13.48
C ILE A 15 -1.18 0.95 -13.87
N LEU A 16 -0.31 -0.05 -13.83
CA LEU A 16 1.09 0.08 -14.20
C LEU A 16 1.53 -1.16 -14.97
N GLU A 17 2.57 -0.99 -15.79
CA GLU A 17 3.22 -2.02 -16.57
C GLU A 17 4.74 -1.81 -16.49
N ASP A 18 5.51 -2.83 -16.89
CA ASP A 18 6.98 -2.80 -16.92
C ASP A 18 7.64 -2.48 -15.57
N ILE A 19 6.97 -2.80 -14.44
CA ILE A 19 7.50 -2.53 -13.11
C ILE A 19 8.53 -3.60 -12.71
N VAL A 20 9.69 -3.16 -12.24
CA VAL A 20 10.79 -4.03 -11.79
C VAL A 20 11.17 -3.84 -10.32
N ILE A 21 10.78 -2.72 -9.70
CA ILE A 21 10.99 -2.46 -8.27
C ILE A 21 9.65 -2.16 -7.61
N LEU A 22 9.39 -2.84 -6.49
CA LEU A 22 8.24 -2.69 -5.62
C LEU A 22 8.76 -2.52 -4.19
N SER A 23 8.45 -1.42 -3.53
CA SER A 23 8.96 -1.13 -2.18
C SER A 23 8.06 -0.15 -1.45
N TYR A 24 8.13 -0.13 -0.12
CA TYR A 24 7.54 0.96 0.67
C TYR A 24 8.53 2.10 0.86
N THR A 25 8.04 3.33 0.85
CA THR A 25 8.78 4.53 1.27
C THR A 25 8.82 4.65 2.80
N GLU A 26 9.61 5.58 3.32
CA GLU A 26 9.64 5.91 4.76
C GLU A 26 8.29 6.45 5.27
N ASP A 27 7.48 7.01 4.37
CA ASP A 27 6.13 7.50 4.66
C ASP A 27 5.05 6.40 4.52
N ASN A 28 5.45 5.13 4.44
CA ASN A 28 4.56 3.98 4.31
C ASN A 28 3.71 3.98 3.02
N GLU A 29 4.23 4.60 1.95
CA GLU A 29 3.59 4.65 0.64
C GLU A 29 4.20 3.59 -0.29
N LEU A 30 3.41 3.02 -1.19
CA LEU A 30 3.88 1.98 -2.10
C LEU A 30 4.51 2.61 -3.35
N LEU A 31 5.82 2.44 -3.49
CA LEU A 31 6.63 2.91 -4.60
C LEU A 31 6.84 1.80 -5.64
N PHE A 32 6.59 2.15 -6.89
CA PHE A 32 6.86 1.34 -8.08
C PHE A 32 7.98 2.02 -8.87
N LYS A 33 8.91 1.25 -9.44
CA LYS A 33 9.82 1.76 -10.49
C LYS A 33 9.84 0.85 -11.71
N ASP A 34 9.78 1.47 -12.87
CA ASP A 34 9.84 0.80 -14.16
C ASP A 34 11.28 0.53 -14.62
N ILE A 35 11.42 -0.05 -15.80
CA ILE A 35 12.71 -0.40 -16.42
C ILE A 35 13.60 0.80 -16.75
N ILE A 36 13.04 2.01 -16.90
CA ILE A 36 13.79 3.24 -17.15
C ILE A 36 14.08 4.02 -15.86
N GLY A 37 13.62 3.51 -14.71
CA GLY A 37 13.83 4.10 -13.39
C GLY A 37 12.83 5.20 -13.04
N MET A 38 11.78 5.41 -13.84
CA MET A 38 10.68 6.30 -13.47
C MET A 38 9.84 5.64 -12.38
N GLY A 39 9.39 6.44 -11.42
CA GLY A 39 8.67 5.96 -10.26
C GLY A 39 7.24 6.50 -10.18
N GLU A 40 6.33 5.65 -9.71
CA GLU A 40 4.97 6.03 -9.32
C GLU A 40 4.72 5.64 -7.86
N ILE A 41 3.93 6.45 -7.14
CA ILE A 41 3.63 6.24 -5.73
C ILE A 41 2.12 6.08 -5.55
N LEU A 42 1.72 4.98 -4.92
CA LEU A 42 0.38 4.81 -4.37
C LEU A 42 0.41 5.07 -2.88
N LYS A 43 -0.26 6.16 -2.48
CA LYS A 43 -0.21 6.69 -1.11
C LYS A 43 -0.66 5.70 -0.04
N SER A 44 -1.76 4.99 -0.28
CA SER A 44 -2.37 4.12 0.74
C SER A 44 -2.75 2.78 0.13
N ALA A 45 -1.75 1.93 -0.08
CA ALA A 45 -1.87 0.66 -0.79
C ALA A 45 -1.07 -0.48 -0.15
N LEU A 46 -1.60 -1.69 -0.22
CA LEU A 46 -0.98 -2.92 0.27
C LEU A 46 -0.70 -3.89 -0.88
N ILE A 47 0.51 -4.44 -0.98
CA ILE A 47 0.78 -5.58 -1.87
C ILE A 47 0.07 -6.82 -1.30
N VAL A 48 -0.79 -7.44 -2.10
CA VAL A 48 -1.60 -8.60 -1.71
C VAL A 48 -1.05 -9.89 -2.30
N ASP A 49 -0.54 -9.83 -3.54
CA ASP A 49 0.02 -10.99 -4.23
C ASP A 49 1.11 -10.55 -5.21
N VAL A 50 2.14 -11.38 -5.36
CA VAL A 50 3.18 -11.22 -6.37
C VAL A 50 3.41 -12.58 -7.01
N ASN A 51 3.09 -12.67 -8.30
CA ASN A 51 3.20 -13.91 -9.05
C ASN A 51 4.12 -13.70 -10.25
N THR A 52 5.24 -14.41 -10.23
CA THR A 52 6.29 -14.33 -11.25
C THR A 52 5.97 -15.14 -12.50
N LEU A 53 5.09 -16.15 -12.41
CA LEU A 53 4.72 -17.00 -13.54
C LEU A 53 3.83 -16.23 -14.53
N ASN A 54 2.90 -15.44 -14.01
CA ASN A 54 2.02 -14.60 -14.82
C ASN A 54 2.43 -13.12 -14.83
N GLN A 55 3.53 -12.76 -14.14
CA GLN A 55 4.08 -11.41 -14.11
C GLN A 55 3.07 -10.38 -13.59
N THR A 56 2.34 -10.71 -12.52
CA THR A 56 1.36 -9.81 -11.90
C THR A 56 1.71 -9.47 -10.47
N CYS A 57 1.53 -8.20 -10.10
CA CYS A 57 1.50 -7.71 -8.73
C CYS A 57 0.09 -7.20 -8.44
N VAL A 58 -0.57 -7.75 -7.43
CA VAL A 58 -1.92 -7.34 -7.04
C VAL A 58 -1.81 -6.44 -5.82
N VAL A 59 -2.42 -5.26 -5.88
CA VAL A 59 -2.41 -4.26 -4.81
C VAL A 59 -3.82 -3.91 -4.37
N LEU A 60 -4.02 -3.68 -3.07
CA LEU A 60 -5.27 -3.19 -2.51
C LEU A 60 -5.07 -1.74 -2.08
N GLU A 61 -5.88 -0.83 -2.58
CA GLU A 61 -5.92 0.55 -2.09
C GLU A 61 -7.03 0.72 -1.07
N HIS A 62 -6.71 1.38 0.03
CA HIS A 62 -7.70 1.75 1.03
C HIS A 62 -7.14 2.88 1.88
N PRO A 63 -7.91 3.96 2.18
CA PRO A 63 -7.41 5.11 2.92
C PRO A 63 -6.68 4.77 4.23
N LEU A 64 -7.11 3.72 4.92
CA LEU A 64 -6.53 3.26 6.19
C LEU A 64 -5.17 2.55 6.09
N ILE A 65 -4.73 2.11 4.90
CA ILE A 65 -3.56 1.24 4.81
C ILE A 65 -2.28 1.96 5.24
N GLN A 66 -2.04 3.18 4.75
CA GLN A 66 -0.85 3.96 5.10
C GLN A 66 -0.70 4.13 6.62
N ASP A 67 -1.76 4.61 7.29
CA ASP A 67 -1.75 4.81 8.74
C ASP A 67 -1.65 3.47 9.49
N PHE A 68 -2.26 2.39 8.96
CA PHE A 68 -2.13 1.06 9.55
C PHE A 68 -0.69 0.52 9.49
N VAL A 69 -0.05 0.57 8.32
CA VAL A 69 1.35 0.10 8.16
C VAL A 69 2.26 0.94 9.05
N GLY A 70 2.11 2.27 9.03
CA GLY A 70 2.89 3.17 9.89
C GLY A 70 2.69 2.88 11.39
N MET A 71 1.47 2.52 11.82
CA MET A 71 1.21 2.09 13.19
C MET A 71 1.96 0.78 13.52
N ILE A 72 1.93 -0.21 12.62
CA ILE A 72 2.65 -1.48 12.81
C ILE A 72 4.16 -1.27 12.92
N GLU A 73 4.73 -0.39 12.09
CA GLU A 73 6.16 -0.03 12.17
C GLU A 73 6.51 0.59 13.53
N LYS A 74 5.71 1.56 14.00
CA LYS A 74 5.88 2.19 15.32
C LYS A 74 5.75 1.21 16.48
N ILE A 75 4.87 0.21 16.36
CA ILE A 75 4.73 -0.87 17.35
C ILE A 75 6.01 -1.70 17.39
N ASN A 76 6.52 -2.10 16.21
CA ASN A 76 7.72 -2.91 16.09
C ASN A 76 8.98 -2.18 16.60
N SER A 77 9.08 -0.88 16.36
CA SER A 77 10.16 -0.02 16.85
C SER A 77 10.00 0.40 18.32
N LYS A 78 8.86 0.08 18.96
CA LYS A 78 8.48 0.52 20.32
C LYS A 78 8.40 2.04 20.48
N THR A 79 8.10 2.77 19.41
CA THR A 79 7.93 4.23 19.41
C THR A 79 6.47 4.67 19.31
N ILE A 80 5.53 3.73 19.38
CA ILE A 80 4.09 4.02 19.31
C ILE A 80 3.63 4.89 20.48
N LEU A 81 2.87 5.95 20.19
CA LEU A 81 2.23 6.80 21.19
C LEU A 81 0.74 6.47 21.31
N LYS A 82 0.13 6.82 22.45
CA LYS A 82 -1.32 6.69 22.63
C LYS A 82 -2.09 7.46 21.56
N GLU A 83 -1.60 8.63 21.18
CA GLU A 83 -2.17 9.50 20.16
C GLU A 83 -2.23 8.84 18.77
N ASP A 84 -1.24 7.99 18.45
CA ASP A 84 -1.22 7.24 17.19
C ASP A 84 -2.39 6.24 17.11
N ILE A 85 -2.65 5.54 18.21
CA ILE A 85 -3.76 4.59 18.33
C ILE A 85 -5.09 5.34 18.26
N GLU A 86 -5.23 6.42 19.01
CA GLU A 86 -6.46 7.24 19.02
C GLU A 86 -6.75 7.86 17.64
N LYS A 87 -5.71 8.25 16.88
CA LYS A 87 -5.87 8.73 15.50
C LYS A 87 -6.46 7.64 14.61
N PHE A 88 -5.91 6.42 14.65
CA PHE A 88 -6.39 5.31 13.83
C PHE A 88 -7.81 4.87 14.23
N GLU A 89 -8.11 4.83 15.54
CA GLU A 89 -9.45 4.55 16.06
C GLU A 89 -10.49 5.54 15.53
N LYS A 90 -10.18 6.84 15.50
CA LYS A 90 -11.07 7.87 14.93
C LYS A 90 -11.37 7.59 13.46
N GLN A 91 -10.37 7.21 12.67
CA GLN A 91 -10.58 6.87 11.25
C GLN A 91 -11.48 5.65 11.10
N LEU A 92 -11.33 4.63 11.95
CA LEU A 92 -12.23 3.46 11.98
C LEU A 92 -13.66 3.84 12.36
N VAL A 93 -13.84 4.76 13.32
CA VAL A 93 -15.17 5.27 13.70
C VAL A 93 -15.82 6.02 12.53
N SER A 94 -15.09 6.94 11.88
CA SER A 94 -15.60 7.64 10.70
C SER A 94 -15.95 6.68 9.56
N LEU A 95 -15.16 5.62 9.36
CA LEU A 95 -15.49 4.58 8.38
C LEU A 95 -16.79 3.85 8.74
N LYS A 96 -17.01 3.50 10.01
CA LYS A 96 -18.26 2.88 10.46
C LYS A 96 -19.48 3.75 10.15
N GLU A 97 -19.37 5.05 10.35
CA GLU A 97 -20.45 6.01 10.04
C GLU A 97 -20.76 6.07 8.55
N SER A 98 -19.76 5.89 7.68
CA SER A 98 -19.95 5.90 6.22
C SER A 98 -20.56 4.61 5.63
N ILE A 99 -20.59 3.52 6.41
CA ILE A 99 -21.13 2.22 5.99
C ILE A 99 -22.65 2.10 6.33
N ILE A 100 -23.18 3.01 7.15
CA ILE A 100 -24.58 3.04 7.61
C ILE A 100 -25.44 3.89 6.68
#